data_AF-A0A1I1JTR3-F1
#
_entry.id   AF-A0A1I1JTR3-F1
#
_cell.length_a   1.000
_cell.length_b   1.000
_cell.length_c   1.000
_cell.angle_alpha   90.00
_cell.angle_beta   90.00
_cell.angle_gamma   90.00
#
_symmetry.space_group_name_H-M   'P 1'
#
loop_
_entity.id
_entity.type
_entity.pdbx_description
1 polymer ?
#
loop_
_entity_poly.entity_id
_entity_poly.type
_entity_poly.pdbx_seq_one_letter_code
_entity_poly.pdbx_strand_id
1 'polypeptide(L)'
;MNIHPSDMQPMPDRDEAKDALARLRQWASAASDAEINALDPAVARLLNDSEYPLLNRVYPADFTSDPAYRATLPDLQNGPSSLIRGAHRTIQHVGISNFRLPIRYKTRDGGEVMLESSVTGTVSLEADKKGINMSRIMRSFYAHAEKTFSFEVIEAALDDYKSDLETLDARIQMRLSYPLRVPSLRSGLSGYQYYDISLELVDTAGSRLRVLHLDYVYSSTCPCSLELSEHAREQRGQLATPHSQRSVARISVVLQGDDPLWFEDLIEIARKAVPTETQVMVKREDEQAFAELNAANPIFVEDAARLFAQGLEADDRIGDFRVVASHQESLHSHDAVSILTDGPTFEAASLDPRLFGTLHHVR
;
A
#
# COMPACT_ATOMS: atom_id res chain seq x y z
N MET A 1 -57.56 -21.67 -11.52
CA MET A 1 -56.27 -21.09 -11.96
C MET A 1 -56.62 -19.88 -12.80
N ASN A 2 -56.79 -18.72 -12.16
CA ASN A 2 -57.30 -17.52 -12.84
C ASN A 2 -56.12 -16.66 -13.26
N ILE A 3 -55.78 -16.75 -14.53
CA ILE A 3 -54.85 -15.84 -15.20
C ILE A 3 -55.65 -14.57 -15.52
N HIS A 4 -55.25 -13.43 -14.95
CA HIS A 4 -55.80 -12.14 -15.32
C HIS A 4 -55.33 -11.78 -16.74
N PRO A 5 -56.24 -11.43 -17.66
CA PRO A 5 -55.87 -11.04 -19.02
C PRO A 5 -55.48 -9.56 -19.04
N SER A 6 -54.28 -9.21 -18.58
CA SER A 6 -53.74 -7.84 -18.69
C SER A 6 -52.69 -7.67 -19.80
N ASP A 7 -52.27 -8.75 -20.48
CA ASP A 7 -51.03 -8.71 -21.27
C ASP A 7 -51.21 -8.77 -22.79
N MET A 8 -52.33 -8.24 -23.32
CA MET A 8 -52.50 -8.01 -24.76
C MET A 8 -53.22 -6.69 -25.03
N GLN A 9 -52.63 -5.57 -24.59
CA GLN A 9 -52.94 -4.30 -25.23
C GLN A 9 -52.22 -4.24 -26.59
N PRO A 10 -52.92 -3.90 -27.70
CA PRO A 10 -52.26 -3.70 -28.98
C PRO A 10 -51.18 -2.62 -28.83
N MET A 11 -50.07 -2.80 -29.54
CA MET A 11 -49.00 -1.81 -29.55
C MET A 11 -49.60 -0.48 -30.03
N PRO A 12 -49.47 0.61 -29.26
CA PRO A 12 -50.16 1.86 -29.56
C PRO A 12 -49.74 2.36 -30.94
N ASP A 13 -50.71 2.88 -31.69
CA ASP A 13 -50.42 3.43 -33.00
C ASP A 13 -49.68 4.78 -32.88
N ARG A 14 -49.24 5.30 -34.03
CA ARG A 14 -48.40 6.51 -34.07
C ARG A 14 -49.15 7.75 -33.56
N ASP A 15 -50.46 7.80 -33.70
CA ASP A 15 -51.25 8.95 -33.28
C ASP A 15 -51.62 8.84 -31.79
N GLU A 16 -51.88 7.64 -31.28
CA GLU A 16 -52.01 7.38 -29.83
C GLU A 16 -50.72 7.71 -29.07
N ALA A 17 -49.55 7.39 -29.63
CA ALA A 17 -48.26 7.73 -29.04
C ALA A 17 -48.01 9.25 -28.99
N LYS A 18 -48.42 9.99 -30.02
CA LYS A 18 -48.34 11.46 -30.03
C LYS A 18 -49.28 12.09 -29.01
N ASP A 19 -50.50 11.58 -28.89
CA ASP A 19 -51.48 12.08 -27.93
C ASP A 19 -51.04 11.82 -26.49
N ALA A 20 -50.44 10.65 -26.22
CA ALA A 20 -49.84 10.34 -24.93
C ALA A 20 -48.70 11.32 -24.60
N LEU A 21 -47.81 11.59 -25.57
CA LEU A 21 -46.72 12.55 -25.40
C LEU A 21 -47.23 13.98 -25.16
N ALA A 22 -48.27 14.41 -25.88
CA ALA A 22 -48.88 15.72 -25.72
C ALA A 22 -49.50 15.91 -24.33
N ARG A 23 -50.21 14.89 -23.81
CA ARG A 23 -50.75 14.89 -22.45
C ARG A 23 -49.65 14.95 -21.40
N LEU A 24 -48.58 14.18 -21.58
CA LEU A 24 -47.41 14.20 -20.69
C LEU A 24 -46.76 15.59 -20.68
N ARG A 25 -46.57 16.22 -21.85
CA ARG A 25 -46.04 17.60 -21.96
C ARG A 25 -46.94 18.64 -21.30
N GLN A 26 -48.26 18.50 -21.46
CA GLN A 26 -49.24 19.40 -20.83
C GLN A 26 -49.27 19.25 -19.30
N TRP A 27 -49.07 18.04 -18.77
CA TRP A 27 -48.92 17.84 -17.34
C TRP A 27 -47.60 18.43 -16.84
N ALA A 28 -46.49 18.18 -17.54
CA ALA A 28 -45.16 18.64 -17.15
C ALA A 28 -45.03 20.17 -17.11
N SER A 29 -45.80 20.92 -17.91
CA SER A 29 -45.80 22.39 -17.87
C SER A 29 -46.45 22.99 -16.62
N ALA A 30 -47.18 22.20 -15.84
CA ALA A 30 -47.84 22.61 -14.59
C ALA A 30 -47.27 21.91 -13.35
N ALA A 31 -46.34 20.97 -13.51
CA ALA A 31 -45.71 20.21 -12.42
C ALA A 31 -44.53 20.97 -11.80
N SER A 32 -44.25 20.71 -10.52
CA SER A 32 -43.09 21.28 -9.83
C SER A 32 -41.78 20.55 -10.20
N ASP A 33 -40.64 21.23 -10.06
CA ASP A 33 -39.31 20.63 -10.32
C ASP A 33 -39.06 19.36 -9.50
N ALA A 34 -39.63 19.26 -8.29
CA ALA A 34 -39.51 18.07 -7.45
C ALA A 34 -40.29 16.87 -8.01
N GLU A 35 -41.47 17.09 -8.59
CA GLU A 35 -42.29 16.06 -9.22
C GLU A 35 -41.68 15.59 -10.55
N ILE A 36 -41.07 16.50 -11.30
CA ILE A 36 -40.36 16.18 -12.55
C ILE A 36 -39.10 15.34 -12.27
N ASN A 37 -38.34 15.68 -11.23
CA ASN A 37 -37.12 14.95 -10.86
C ASN A 37 -37.38 13.58 -10.23
N ALA A 38 -38.61 13.30 -9.79
CA ALA A 38 -39.04 12.01 -9.26
C ALA A 38 -39.50 11.01 -10.35
N LEU A 39 -39.64 11.45 -11.60
CA LEU A 39 -40.00 10.59 -12.73
C LEU A 39 -38.89 9.59 -13.09
N ASP A 40 -39.30 8.49 -13.75
CA ASP A 40 -38.35 7.62 -14.43
C ASP A 40 -37.56 8.43 -15.50
N PRO A 41 -36.21 8.33 -15.52
CA PRO A 41 -35.37 9.07 -16.47
C PRO A 41 -35.75 8.89 -17.94
N ALA A 42 -36.38 7.78 -18.32
CA ALA A 42 -36.86 7.55 -19.69
C ALA A 42 -38.04 8.45 -20.05
N VAL A 43 -38.93 8.74 -19.11
CA VAL A 43 -40.10 9.61 -19.32
C VAL A 43 -39.67 11.09 -19.39
N ALA A 44 -38.73 11.49 -18.54
CA ALA A 44 -38.15 12.84 -18.57
C ALA A 44 -37.49 13.18 -19.92
N ARG A 45 -36.90 12.19 -20.60
CA ARG A 45 -36.30 12.36 -21.94
C ARG A 45 -37.31 12.59 -23.05
N LEU A 46 -38.53 12.05 -22.92
CA LEU A 46 -39.61 12.24 -23.90
C LEU A 46 -40.23 13.64 -23.80
N LEU A 47 -40.29 14.18 -22.57
CA LEU A 47 -40.89 15.48 -22.27
C LEU A 47 -40.07 16.67 -22.79
N ASN A 48 -38.75 16.53 -22.85
CA ASN A 48 -37.87 17.60 -23.31
C ASN A 48 -37.90 17.68 -24.85
N ASP A 49 -38.40 18.80 -25.39
CA ASP A 49 -38.41 19.13 -26.82
C ASP A 49 -37.02 19.52 -27.35
N SER A 50 -35.98 19.45 -26.51
CA SER A 50 -34.62 19.68 -26.93
C SER A 50 -34.12 18.48 -27.73
N GLU A 51 -33.97 18.68 -29.05
CA GLU A 51 -33.04 17.88 -29.84
C GLU A 51 -31.79 17.64 -29.02
N TYR A 52 -31.40 16.37 -28.86
CA TYR A 52 -30.17 16.04 -28.15
C TYR A 52 -29.05 16.87 -28.77
N PRO A 53 -28.38 17.77 -28.01
CA PRO A 53 -27.50 18.75 -28.60
C PRO A 53 -26.44 18.01 -29.41
N LEU A 54 -26.29 18.40 -30.68
CA LEU A 54 -25.22 17.89 -31.54
C LEU A 54 -23.89 18.39 -30.98
N LEU A 55 -23.31 17.62 -30.07
CA LEU A 55 -22.00 17.91 -29.50
C LEU A 55 -20.93 17.72 -30.57
N ASN A 56 -19.94 18.62 -30.59
CA ASN A 56 -18.80 18.49 -31.50
C ASN A 56 -18.03 17.19 -31.18
N ARG A 57 -17.82 16.36 -32.20
CA ARG A 57 -17.10 15.07 -32.09
C ARG A 57 -15.64 15.17 -32.50
N VAL A 58 -15.21 16.33 -33.01
CA VAL A 58 -13.82 16.59 -33.40
C VAL A 58 -13.08 17.17 -32.19
N TYR A 59 -11.98 16.55 -31.80
CA TYR A 59 -11.09 17.08 -30.78
C TYR A 59 -10.46 18.40 -31.28
N PRO A 60 -10.65 19.53 -30.57
CA PRO A 60 -10.13 20.81 -31.04
C PRO A 60 -8.64 20.92 -30.73
N ALA A 61 -7.79 20.42 -31.64
CA ALA A 61 -6.32 20.40 -31.46
C ALA A 61 -5.71 21.80 -31.23
N ASP A 62 -6.34 22.84 -31.77
CA ASP A 62 -5.90 24.23 -31.65
C ASP A 62 -6.46 24.96 -30.41
N PHE A 63 -7.30 24.28 -29.61
CA PHE A 63 -7.85 24.89 -28.40
C PHE A 63 -6.76 25.06 -27.34
N THR A 64 -6.65 26.28 -26.80
CA THR A 64 -5.72 26.61 -25.72
C THR A 64 -6.48 27.08 -24.49
N SER A 65 -6.15 26.49 -23.34
CA SER A 65 -6.81 26.78 -22.07
C SER A 65 -6.14 27.98 -21.39
N ASP A 66 -6.47 29.19 -21.81
CA ASP A 66 -5.95 30.43 -21.23
C ASP A 66 -6.42 30.63 -19.75
N PRO A 67 -5.85 31.61 -19.01
CA PRO A 67 -6.26 31.86 -17.63
C PRO A 67 -7.75 32.23 -17.46
N ALA A 68 -8.34 32.95 -18.42
CA ALA A 68 -9.72 33.39 -18.34
C ALA A 68 -10.68 32.20 -18.49
N TYR A 69 -10.43 31.30 -19.44
CA TYR A 69 -11.16 30.06 -19.60
C TYR A 69 -11.01 29.15 -18.38
N ARG A 70 -9.78 28.98 -17.86
CA ARG A 70 -9.52 28.17 -16.66
C ARG A 70 -10.32 28.64 -15.45
N ALA A 71 -10.54 29.94 -15.30
CA ALA A 71 -11.38 30.50 -14.23
C ALA A 71 -12.87 30.18 -14.39
N THR A 72 -13.34 29.77 -15.57
CA THR A 72 -14.73 29.35 -15.79
C THR A 72 -14.95 27.85 -15.53
N LEU A 73 -13.87 27.08 -15.36
CA LEU A 73 -13.97 25.65 -15.09
C LEU A 73 -14.59 25.41 -13.71
N PRO A 74 -15.56 24.49 -13.59
CA PRO A 74 -16.20 24.20 -12.32
C PRO A 74 -15.23 23.52 -11.36
N ASP A 75 -15.09 24.08 -10.16
CA ASP A 75 -14.33 23.47 -9.06
C ASP A 75 -15.28 22.83 -8.05
N LEU A 76 -15.69 21.59 -8.35
CA LEU A 76 -16.59 20.85 -7.50
C LEU A 76 -15.95 20.50 -6.14
N GLN A 77 -14.63 20.40 -6.07
CA GLN A 77 -13.90 19.98 -4.86
C GLN A 77 -13.95 21.06 -3.78
N ASN A 78 -13.88 22.33 -4.20
CA ASN A 78 -14.10 23.50 -3.35
C ASN A 78 -15.55 24.01 -3.38
N GLY A 79 -16.49 23.18 -3.86
CA GLY A 79 -17.91 23.48 -3.90
C GLY A 79 -18.57 23.46 -2.51
N PRO A 80 -19.84 23.93 -2.40
CA PRO A 80 -20.51 24.04 -1.11
C PRO A 80 -20.69 22.68 -0.42
N SER A 81 -20.62 22.68 0.92
CA SER A 81 -20.77 21.50 1.77
C SER A 81 -22.11 20.78 1.58
N SER A 82 -23.14 21.46 1.07
CA SER A 82 -24.45 20.88 0.71
C SER A 82 -24.36 19.80 -0.38
N LEU A 83 -23.25 19.74 -1.14
CA LEU A 83 -23.02 18.70 -2.14
C LEU A 83 -22.35 17.44 -1.55
N ILE A 84 -21.93 17.46 -0.28
CA ILE A 84 -21.35 16.29 0.41
C ILE A 84 -22.44 15.24 0.64
N ARG A 85 -22.09 13.96 0.40
CA ARG A 85 -22.99 12.83 0.62
C ARG A 85 -22.44 11.96 1.75
N GLY A 86 -23.32 11.52 2.64
CA GLY A 86 -22.97 10.64 3.75
C GLY A 86 -22.89 11.36 5.10
N ALA A 87 -22.27 10.70 6.08
CA ALA A 87 -22.13 11.26 7.41
C ALA A 87 -21.13 12.42 7.43
N HIS A 88 -21.43 13.46 8.20
CA HIS A 88 -20.52 14.58 8.41
C HIS A 88 -19.37 14.14 9.33
N ARG A 89 -18.27 13.67 8.72
CA ARG A 89 -17.12 13.09 9.41
C ARG A 89 -15.84 13.52 8.70
N THR A 90 -14.80 13.78 9.50
CA THR A 90 -13.43 13.93 9.01
C THR A 90 -12.96 12.60 8.43
N ILE A 91 -12.30 12.65 7.28
CA ILE A 91 -11.62 11.49 6.70
C ILE A 91 -10.15 11.58 7.11
N GLN A 92 -9.63 10.56 7.79
CA GLN A 92 -8.25 10.56 8.29
C GLN A 92 -7.22 10.41 7.15
N HIS A 93 -7.56 9.63 6.13
CA HIS A 93 -6.69 9.39 4.97
C HIS A 93 -7.50 9.42 3.67
N VAL A 94 -7.21 10.39 2.82
CA VAL A 94 -7.64 10.43 1.42
C VAL A 94 -6.47 10.85 0.54
N GLY A 95 -6.32 10.24 -0.63
CA GLY A 95 -5.13 10.44 -1.44
C GLY A 95 -5.02 9.48 -2.61
N ILE A 96 -3.78 9.30 -3.06
CA ILE A 96 -3.40 8.40 -4.14
C ILE A 96 -2.56 7.26 -3.59
N SER A 97 -2.64 6.09 -4.24
CA SER A 97 -1.84 4.92 -3.87
C SER A 97 -1.22 4.29 -5.09
N ASN A 98 -0.02 3.74 -4.91
CA ASN A 98 0.70 2.93 -5.89
C ASN A 98 1.03 3.66 -7.22
N PHE A 99 1.31 4.97 -7.16
CA PHE A 99 1.92 5.65 -8.30
C PHE A 99 3.42 5.35 -8.34
N ARG A 100 4.02 5.24 -9.52
CA ARG A 100 5.42 4.78 -9.66
C ARG A 100 6.30 5.88 -10.23
N LEU A 101 7.48 6.04 -9.65
CA LEU A 101 8.52 6.97 -10.12
C LEU A 101 9.90 6.32 -10.04
N PRO A 102 10.82 6.65 -10.97
CA PRO A 102 12.24 6.36 -10.78
C PRO A 102 12.82 7.33 -9.75
N ILE A 103 13.42 6.80 -8.69
CA ILE A 103 13.96 7.57 -7.56
C ILE A 103 15.40 7.14 -7.31
N ARG A 104 16.27 8.11 -6.98
CA ARG A 104 17.69 7.86 -6.78
C ARG A 104 18.09 7.80 -5.31
N TYR A 105 18.41 6.62 -4.80
CA TYR A 105 18.79 6.38 -3.41
C TYR A 105 20.30 6.41 -3.24
N LYS A 106 20.79 7.00 -2.15
CA LYS A 106 22.19 6.88 -1.72
C LYS A 106 22.43 5.52 -1.07
N THR A 107 23.61 4.94 -1.28
CA THR A 107 24.05 3.72 -0.61
C THR A 107 25.06 4.05 0.48
N ARG A 108 25.21 3.16 1.48
CA ARG A 108 26.14 3.39 2.61
C ARG A 108 27.60 3.59 2.16
N ASP A 109 28.01 2.93 1.09
CA ASP A 109 29.37 3.03 0.52
C ASP A 109 29.60 4.31 -0.33
N GLY A 110 28.66 5.27 -0.30
CA GLY A 110 28.75 6.54 -1.01
C GLY A 110 28.34 6.49 -2.48
N GLY A 111 27.71 5.40 -2.93
CA GLY A 111 27.14 5.25 -4.27
C GLY A 111 25.71 5.78 -4.38
N GLU A 112 25.15 5.68 -5.57
CA GLU A 112 23.74 5.97 -5.85
C GLU A 112 23.12 4.86 -6.71
N VAL A 113 21.85 4.53 -6.47
CA VAL A 113 21.08 3.57 -7.26
C VAL A 113 19.74 4.17 -7.66
N MET A 114 19.36 4.04 -8.94
CA MET A 114 18.05 4.47 -9.43
C MET A 114 17.09 3.27 -9.42
N LEU A 115 16.01 3.38 -8.64
CA LEU A 115 15.04 2.31 -8.44
C LEU A 115 13.63 2.79 -8.78
N GLU A 116 12.84 1.93 -9.41
CA GLU A 116 11.40 2.12 -9.46
C GLU A 116 10.84 2.06 -8.05
N SER A 117 10.13 3.12 -7.64
CA SER A 117 9.53 3.25 -6.32
C SER A 117 8.04 3.48 -6.45
N SER A 118 7.25 2.68 -5.74
CA SER A 118 5.82 2.92 -5.60
C SER A 118 5.59 3.91 -4.45
N VAL A 119 4.67 4.83 -4.62
CA VAL A 119 4.40 5.87 -3.64
C VAL A 119 2.90 5.93 -3.36
N THR A 120 2.56 6.11 -2.08
CA THR A 120 1.22 6.35 -1.58
C THR A 120 1.28 7.62 -0.74
N GLY A 121 0.44 8.61 -1.08
CA GLY A 121 0.38 9.89 -0.39
C GLY A 121 -1.06 10.19 0.00
N THR A 122 -1.30 10.49 1.27
CA THR A 122 -2.64 10.75 1.83
C THR A 122 -2.64 11.89 2.83
N VAL A 123 -3.80 12.53 3.01
CA VAL A 123 -4.04 13.58 4.01
C VAL A 123 -5.33 13.36 4.75
N SER A 124 -5.45 14.04 5.88
CA SER A 124 -6.75 14.31 6.51
C SER A 124 -7.59 15.26 5.65
N LEU A 125 -8.90 15.02 5.59
CA LEU A 125 -9.89 15.92 4.99
C LEU A 125 -10.96 16.25 6.02
N GLU A 126 -11.15 17.55 6.26
CA GLU A 126 -12.16 18.08 7.18
C GLU A 126 -13.59 17.72 6.71
N ALA A 127 -14.51 17.62 7.67
CA ALA A 127 -15.87 17.12 7.42
C ALA A 127 -16.73 18.01 6.51
N ASP A 128 -16.34 19.27 6.37
CA ASP A 128 -16.99 20.31 5.56
C ASP A 128 -16.38 20.47 4.16
N LYS A 129 -15.22 19.85 3.89
CA LYS A 129 -14.57 19.83 2.58
C LYS A 129 -15.07 18.63 1.76
N LYS A 130 -15.45 18.86 0.50
CA LYS A 130 -15.99 17.80 -0.37
C LYS A 130 -14.91 16.84 -0.87
N GLY A 131 -13.70 17.31 -1.12
CA GLY A 131 -12.61 16.48 -1.62
C GLY A 131 -11.28 17.21 -1.73
N ILE A 132 -10.23 16.43 -2.01
CA ILE A 132 -8.88 16.95 -2.25
C ILE A 132 -8.58 17.06 -3.75
N ASN A 133 -7.65 17.94 -4.11
CA ASN A 133 -7.08 17.92 -5.45
C ASN A 133 -5.99 16.84 -5.55
N MET A 134 -6.41 15.64 -5.95
CA MET A 134 -5.55 14.45 -6.11
C MET A 134 -4.30 14.72 -6.97
N SER A 135 -4.44 15.50 -8.05
CA SER A 135 -3.33 15.80 -8.97
C SER A 135 -2.20 16.60 -8.32
N ARG A 136 -2.49 17.33 -7.23
CA ARG A 136 -1.48 18.11 -6.51
C ARG A 136 -0.44 17.23 -5.83
N ILE A 137 -0.88 16.10 -5.24
CA ILE A 137 0.03 15.12 -4.64
C ILE A 137 1.06 14.69 -5.68
N MET A 138 0.60 14.22 -6.84
CA MET A 138 1.51 13.80 -7.92
C MET A 138 2.49 14.90 -8.33
N ARG A 139 2.00 16.13 -8.49
CA ARG A 139 2.85 17.25 -8.93
C ARG A 139 3.93 17.62 -7.91
N SER A 140 3.64 17.57 -6.60
CA SER A 140 4.67 17.83 -5.58
C SER A 140 5.77 16.78 -5.65
N PHE A 141 5.43 15.50 -5.80
CA PHE A 141 6.44 14.45 -5.99
C PHE A 141 7.28 14.64 -7.25
N TYR A 142 6.67 14.93 -8.40
CA TYR A 142 7.42 15.18 -9.64
C TYR A 142 8.36 16.40 -9.54
N ALA A 143 7.99 17.43 -8.77
CA ALA A 143 8.84 18.60 -8.57
C ALA A 143 10.13 18.28 -7.79
N HIS A 144 10.13 17.21 -6.99
CA HIS A 144 11.29 16.80 -6.19
C HIS A 144 11.92 15.47 -6.62
N ALA A 145 11.28 14.69 -7.49
CA ALA A 145 11.72 13.35 -7.90
C ALA A 145 13.10 13.30 -8.58
N GLU A 146 13.52 14.38 -9.24
CA GLU A 146 14.83 14.46 -9.91
C GLU A 146 15.99 14.81 -8.96
N LYS A 147 15.72 15.14 -7.69
CA LYS A 147 16.75 15.41 -6.68
C LYS A 147 17.28 14.09 -6.11
N THR A 148 18.52 14.09 -5.58
CA THR A 148 19.04 12.92 -4.85
C THR A 148 18.14 12.62 -3.66
N PHE A 149 17.61 11.40 -3.60
CA PHE A 149 16.55 11.04 -2.67
C PHE A 149 17.11 10.70 -1.28
N SER A 150 16.49 11.34 -0.29
CA SER A 150 16.61 11.11 1.15
C SER A 150 15.22 11.32 1.76
N PHE A 151 15.05 11.08 3.07
CA PHE A 151 13.85 11.52 3.78
C PHE A 151 13.53 13.01 3.53
N GLU A 152 14.53 13.84 3.25
CA GLU A 152 14.37 15.27 2.95
C GLU A 152 13.54 15.51 1.69
N VAL A 153 13.57 14.60 0.69
CA VAL A 153 12.71 14.71 -0.50
C VAL A 153 11.26 14.40 -0.16
N ILE A 154 11.02 13.42 0.70
CA ILE A 154 9.68 13.11 1.21
C ILE A 154 9.16 14.30 2.02
N GLU A 155 9.98 14.87 2.89
CA GLU A 155 9.66 16.03 3.71
C GLU A 155 9.36 17.28 2.86
N ALA A 156 10.19 17.58 1.85
CA ALA A 156 9.95 18.71 0.96
C ALA A 156 8.67 18.52 0.12
N ALA A 157 8.41 17.31 -0.36
CA ALA A 157 7.17 17.00 -1.08
C ALA A 157 5.94 17.10 -0.16
N LEU A 158 6.10 16.80 1.13
CA LEU A 158 5.07 16.95 2.15
C LEU A 158 4.81 18.42 2.48
N ASP A 159 5.86 19.23 2.61
CA ASP A 159 5.76 20.66 2.95
C ASP A 159 5.08 21.46 1.85
N ASP A 160 5.49 21.29 0.60
CA ASP A 160 4.84 21.90 -0.57
C ASP A 160 3.37 21.51 -0.66
N TYR A 161 3.06 20.30 -0.21
CA TYR A 161 1.72 19.76 -0.26
C TYR A 161 0.83 20.28 0.89
N LYS A 162 1.38 20.44 2.10
CA LYS A 162 0.67 21.03 3.25
C LYS A 162 0.41 22.52 3.09
N SER A 163 1.37 23.29 2.56
CA SER A 163 1.20 24.73 2.31
C SER A 163 0.04 25.03 1.37
N ASP A 164 -0.27 24.10 0.47
CA ASP A 164 -1.27 24.25 -0.58
C ASP A 164 -2.70 23.87 -0.16
N LEU A 165 -2.89 23.14 0.94
CA LEU A 165 -4.17 22.50 1.27
C LEU A 165 -4.81 22.93 2.60
N GLU A 166 -4.13 23.75 3.41
CA GLU A 166 -4.57 24.08 4.78
C GLU A 166 -4.98 22.80 5.55
N THR A 167 -4.19 21.73 5.39
CA THR A 167 -4.46 20.41 5.99
C THR A 167 -3.61 20.19 7.23
N LEU A 168 -4.16 19.44 8.18
CA LEU A 168 -3.55 19.22 9.49
C LEU A 168 -2.55 18.07 9.44
N ASP A 169 -2.97 16.92 8.91
CA ASP A 169 -2.19 15.68 8.95
C ASP A 169 -1.95 15.12 7.56
N ALA A 170 -0.76 14.56 7.36
CA ALA A 170 -0.34 14.01 6.08
C ALA A 170 0.59 12.80 6.26
N ARG A 171 0.48 11.83 5.34
CA ARG A 171 1.26 10.59 5.36
C ARG A 171 1.74 10.24 3.96
N ILE A 172 3.03 9.98 3.84
CA ILE A 172 3.65 9.48 2.62
C ILE A 172 4.33 8.16 2.92
N GLN A 173 4.12 7.19 2.04
CA GLN A 173 4.85 5.93 2.04
C GLN A 173 5.47 5.68 0.66
N MET A 174 6.74 5.30 0.64
CA MET A 174 7.46 4.90 -0.56
C MET A 174 7.96 3.47 -0.39
N ARG A 175 7.72 2.61 -1.38
CA ARG A 175 8.14 1.21 -1.36
C ARG A 175 9.01 0.92 -2.57
N LEU A 176 10.12 0.24 -2.34
CA LEU A 176 11.13 -0.08 -3.33
C LEU A 176 11.69 -1.49 -3.09
N SER A 177 12.30 -2.07 -4.13
CA SER A 177 13.07 -3.30 -4.02
C SER A 177 14.56 -2.96 -4.06
N TYR A 178 15.21 -3.00 -2.90
CA TYR A 178 16.60 -2.56 -2.72
C TYR A 178 17.58 -3.69 -3.06
N PRO A 179 18.49 -3.52 -4.04
CA PRO A 179 19.48 -4.53 -4.38
C PRO A 179 20.73 -4.42 -3.51
N LEU A 180 21.14 -5.52 -2.88
CA LEU A 180 22.43 -5.63 -2.19
C LEU A 180 23.20 -6.84 -2.72
N ARG A 181 24.50 -6.65 -2.97
CA ARG A 181 25.37 -7.75 -3.39
C ARG A 181 25.79 -8.58 -2.17
N VAL A 182 25.45 -9.86 -2.17
CA VAL A 182 25.69 -10.78 -1.06
C VAL A 182 26.62 -11.92 -1.50
N PRO A 183 27.68 -12.24 -0.73
CA PRO A 183 28.53 -13.39 -1.00
C PRO A 183 27.85 -14.72 -0.62
N SER A 184 28.18 -15.78 -1.33
CA SER A 184 27.82 -17.15 -0.96
C SER A 184 28.65 -17.63 0.24
N LEU A 185 28.15 -18.64 0.96
CA LEU A 185 28.74 -19.10 2.22
C LEU A 185 30.18 -19.66 2.11
N ARG A 186 30.50 -20.39 1.04
CA ARG A 186 31.78 -21.12 0.88
C ARG A 186 32.44 -20.95 -0.49
N SER A 187 31.66 -20.87 -1.57
CA SER A 187 32.20 -20.93 -2.95
C SER A 187 32.90 -19.66 -3.44
N GLY A 188 32.83 -18.57 -2.67
CA GLY A 188 33.34 -17.25 -3.07
C GLY A 188 32.52 -16.57 -4.19
N LEU A 189 31.38 -17.16 -4.58
CA LEU A 189 30.43 -16.54 -5.49
C LEU A 189 29.73 -15.34 -4.82
N SER A 190 29.09 -14.49 -5.62
CA SER A 190 28.24 -13.40 -5.12
C SER A 190 27.11 -13.09 -6.09
N GLY A 191 25.95 -12.72 -5.55
CA GLY A 191 24.77 -12.35 -6.32
C GLY A 191 24.00 -11.20 -5.69
N TYR A 192 23.04 -10.64 -6.41
CA TYR A 192 22.17 -9.59 -5.87
C TYR A 192 20.97 -10.20 -5.14
N GLN A 193 20.86 -9.92 -3.85
CA GLN A 193 19.65 -10.13 -3.06
C GLN A 193 18.82 -8.85 -3.11
N TYR A 194 17.51 -8.99 -3.24
CA TYR A 194 16.59 -7.87 -3.21
C TYR A 194 15.81 -7.89 -1.90
N TYR A 195 15.66 -6.71 -1.30
CA TYR A 195 14.96 -6.50 -0.04
C TYR A 195 13.80 -5.54 -0.27
N ASP A 196 12.62 -5.90 0.20
CA ASP A 196 11.46 -5.02 0.12
C ASP A 196 11.55 -4.01 1.26
N ILE A 197 11.82 -2.76 0.89
CA ILE A 197 11.98 -1.64 1.80
C ILE A 197 10.81 -0.70 1.63
N SER A 198 10.26 -0.21 2.75
CA SER A 198 9.32 0.91 2.74
C SER A 198 9.80 2.03 3.64
N LEU A 199 9.71 3.26 3.14
CA LEU A 199 9.94 4.49 3.89
C LEU A 199 8.59 5.13 4.15
N GLU A 200 8.35 5.52 5.39
CA GLU A 200 7.11 6.17 5.78
C GLU A 200 7.41 7.44 6.56
N LEU A 201 6.75 8.52 6.16
CA LEU A 201 6.75 9.79 6.87
C LEU A 201 5.31 10.12 7.25
N VAL A 202 5.08 10.29 8.55
CA VAL A 202 3.81 10.74 9.11
C VAL A 202 4.03 12.12 9.72
N ASP A 203 3.23 13.08 9.32
CA ASP A 203 3.14 14.39 9.97
C ASP A 203 1.75 14.52 10.59
N THR A 204 1.72 14.66 11.90
CA THR A 204 0.48 14.84 12.66
C THR A 204 0.66 16.01 13.61
N ALA A 205 -0.20 17.02 13.48
CA ALA A 205 -0.13 18.26 14.25
C ALA A 205 1.29 18.90 14.29
N GLY A 206 2.07 18.77 13.21
CA GLY A 206 3.43 19.32 13.09
C GLY A 206 4.53 18.47 13.72
N SER A 207 4.19 17.32 14.33
CA SER A 207 5.17 16.31 14.74
C SER A 207 5.42 15.34 13.59
N ARG A 208 6.70 15.13 13.26
CA ARG A 208 7.11 14.21 12.20
C ARG A 208 7.62 12.90 12.78
N LEU A 209 7.07 11.80 12.28
CA LEU A 209 7.51 10.44 12.56
C LEU A 209 8.06 9.83 11.28
N ARG A 210 9.32 9.37 11.34
CA ARG A 210 9.99 8.66 10.24
C ARG A 210 10.05 7.18 10.58
N VAL A 211 9.53 6.33 9.71
CA VAL A 211 9.52 4.88 9.90
C VAL A 211 10.19 4.20 8.70
N LEU A 212 11.09 3.27 8.98
CA LEU A 212 11.70 2.38 8.00
C LEU A 212 11.12 0.97 8.18
N HIS A 213 10.71 0.36 7.08
CA HIS A 213 10.20 -1.01 7.05
C HIS A 213 11.09 -1.89 6.18
N LEU A 214 11.35 -3.11 6.65
CA LEU A 214 12.09 -4.15 5.96
C LEU A 214 11.31 -5.46 6.04
N ASP A 215 11.05 -6.09 4.90
CA ASP A 215 10.65 -7.50 4.85
C ASP A 215 11.91 -8.36 4.64
N TYR A 216 12.33 -9.03 5.70
CA TYR A 216 13.51 -9.89 5.73
C TYR A 216 13.13 -11.36 5.51
N VAL A 217 13.72 -12.01 4.50
CA VAL A 217 13.40 -13.38 4.10
C VAL A 217 14.50 -14.34 4.54
N TYR A 218 14.13 -15.35 5.32
CA TYR A 218 15.06 -16.31 5.92
C TYR A 218 14.52 -17.73 5.87
N SER A 219 15.37 -18.70 6.19
CA SER A 219 14.98 -20.09 6.42
C SER A 219 14.81 -20.35 7.91
N SER A 220 13.70 -20.95 8.31
CA SER A 220 13.46 -21.37 9.69
C SER A 220 13.38 -22.89 9.78
N THR A 221 14.23 -23.50 10.60
CA THR A 221 14.16 -24.93 10.93
C THR A 221 13.53 -25.09 12.31
N CYS A 222 12.48 -25.90 12.41
CA CYS A 222 11.79 -26.10 13.67
C CYS A 222 12.66 -26.87 14.69
N PRO A 223 12.94 -26.32 15.89
CA PRO A 223 13.72 -27.01 16.91
C PRO A 223 13.14 -28.38 17.29
N CYS A 224 11.82 -28.48 17.47
CA CYS A 224 11.16 -29.75 17.77
C CYS A 224 11.37 -30.79 16.66
N SER A 225 11.26 -30.37 15.40
CA SER A 225 11.43 -31.29 14.28
C SER A 225 12.87 -31.79 14.15
N LEU A 226 13.85 -30.94 14.47
CA LEU A 226 15.26 -31.32 14.53
C LEU A 226 15.50 -32.35 15.64
N GLU A 227 15.04 -32.06 16.86
CA GLU A 227 15.19 -32.95 18.00
C GLU A 227 14.56 -34.34 17.74
N LEU A 228 13.34 -34.38 17.18
CA LEU A 228 12.66 -35.64 16.86
C LEU A 228 13.33 -36.40 15.70
N SER A 229 13.95 -35.69 14.77
CA SER A 229 14.71 -36.31 13.68
C SER A 229 15.98 -36.97 14.19
N GLU A 230 16.72 -36.29 15.08
CA GLU A 230 17.90 -36.87 15.71
C GLU A 230 17.54 -38.05 16.63
N HIS A 231 16.47 -37.93 17.42
CA HIS A 231 15.96 -39.05 18.21
C HIS A 231 15.62 -40.27 17.34
N ALA A 232 14.99 -40.08 16.17
CA ALA A 232 14.70 -41.19 15.26
C ALA A 232 15.97 -41.84 14.67
N ARG A 233 17.00 -41.03 14.39
CA ARG A 233 18.31 -41.49 13.90
C ARG A 233 19.03 -42.30 14.96
N GLU A 234 19.09 -41.79 16.19
CA GLU A 234 19.79 -42.42 17.31
C GLU A 234 19.10 -43.69 17.79
N GLN A 235 17.78 -43.65 18.02
CA GLN A 235 17.06 -44.75 18.65
C GLN A 235 16.67 -45.86 17.67
N ARG A 236 16.50 -45.52 16.39
CA ARG A 236 15.98 -46.47 15.38
C ARG A 236 16.89 -46.65 14.19
N GLY A 237 18.02 -45.93 14.09
CA GLY A 237 18.85 -45.92 12.88
C GLY A 237 18.08 -45.43 11.64
N GLN A 238 16.97 -44.72 11.84
CA GLN A 238 16.08 -44.30 10.77
C GLN A 238 16.52 -42.94 10.24
N LEU A 239 16.78 -42.86 8.94
CA LEU A 239 16.97 -41.56 8.29
C LEU A 239 15.71 -40.72 8.47
N ALA A 240 15.87 -39.53 9.05
CA ALA A 240 14.81 -38.56 9.27
C ALA A 240 15.33 -37.15 8.92
N THR A 241 14.48 -36.33 8.33
CA THR A 241 14.82 -34.96 7.91
C THR A 241 13.93 -33.99 8.67
N PRO A 242 14.50 -33.01 9.38
CA PRO A 242 13.69 -31.98 10.01
C PRO A 242 13.06 -31.09 8.95
N HIS A 243 11.87 -30.56 9.24
CA HIS A 243 11.26 -29.60 8.34
C HIS A 243 11.90 -28.22 8.52
N SER A 244 12.11 -27.57 7.38
CA SER A 244 12.59 -26.20 7.26
C SER A 244 11.78 -25.51 6.17
N GLN A 245 11.51 -24.23 6.34
CA GLN A 245 10.68 -23.46 5.42
C GLN A 245 11.22 -22.05 5.19
N ARG A 246 10.72 -21.40 4.14
CA ARG A 246 10.93 -19.96 3.95
C ARG A 246 10.02 -19.20 4.91
N SER A 247 10.58 -18.17 5.53
CA SER A 247 9.91 -17.34 6.53
C SER A 247 10.17 -15.87 6.22
N VAL A 248 9.27 -15.01 6.68
CA VAL A 248 9.37 -13.56 6.48
C VAL A 248 9.21 -12.85 7.82
N ALA A 249 10.08 -11.90 8.11
CA ALA A 249 9.93 -10.96 9.20
C ALA A 249 9.77 -9.55 8.63
N ARG A 250 8.60 -8.93 8.85
CA ARG A 250 8.40 -7.49 8.60
C ARG A 250 8.83 -6.73 9.84
N ILE A 251 9.93 -6.02 9.72
CA ILE A 251 10.53 -5.20 10.74
C ILE A 251 10.17 -3.75 10.43
N SER A 252 9.54 -3.05 11.36
CA SER A 252 9.20 -1.62 11.26
C SER A 252 9.89 -0.89 12.40
N VAL A 253 10.67 0.15 12.12
CA VAL A 253 11.44 0.90 13.12
C VAL A 253 11.22 2.39 12.98
N VAL A 254 11.01 3.07 14.10
CA VAL A 254 11.03 4.53 14.16
C VAL A 254 12.48 5.00 14.15
N LEU A 255 12.81 5.93 13.27
CA LEU A 255 14.15 6.51 13.16
C LEU A 255 14.28 7.69 14.13
N GLN A 256 15.22 7.61 15.05
CA GLN A 256 15.52 8.65 16.03
C GLN A 256 16.98 9.11 15.97
N GLY A 257 17.24 10.28 16.51
CA GLY A 257 18.55 10.93 16.43
C GLY A 257 18.84 11.55 15.06
N ASP A 258 20.05 12.12 14.97
CA ASP A 258 20.56 12.82 13.78
C ASP A 258 21.38 11.91 12.87
N ASP A 259 21.92 10.82 13.41
CA ASP A 259 22.73 9.87 12.64
C ASP A 259 21.85 9.02 11.70
N PRO A 260 22.22 8.87 10.43
CA PRO A 260 21.44 8.07 9.49
C PRO A 260 21.52 6.58 9.84
N LEU A 261 20.36 5.91 9.87
CA LEU A 261 20.24 4.46 9.80
C LEU A 261 20.10 4.06 8.32
N TRP A 262 21.11 3.39 7.76
CA TRP A 262 21.08 2.94 6.37
C TRP A 262 20.22 1.69 6.19
N PHE A 263 19.75 1.42 4.97
CA PHE A 263 19.01 0.18 4.69
C PHE A 263 19.89 -1.04 4.98
N GLU A 264 21.17 -0.94 4.61
CA GLU A 264 22.19 -1.93 4.89
C GLU A 264 22.38 -2.20 6.38
N ASP A 265 22.27 -1.18 7.23
CA ASP A 265 22.41 -1.36 8.68
C ASP A 265 21.26 -2.20 9.25
N LEU A 266 20.01 -1.90 8.85
CA LEU A 266 18.85 -2.68 9.30
C LEU A 266 18.88 -4.12 8.74
N ILE A 267 19.33 -4.29 7.51
CA ILE A 267 19.56 -5.62 6.92
C ILE A 267 20.62 -6.38 7.71
N GLU A 268 21.73 -5.74 8.09
CA GLU A 268 22.79 -6.36 8.88
C GLU A 268 22.33 -6.74 10.29
N ILE A 269 21.51 -5.90 10.95
CA ILE A 269 20.86 -6.22 12.22
C ILE A 269 20.00 -7.49 12.06
N ALA A 270 19.16 -7.55 11.02
CA ALA A 270 18.31 -8.71 10.76
C ALA A 270 19.13 -9.98 10.48
N ARG A 271 20.19 -9.88 9.66
CA ARG A 271 21.10 -11.01 9.36
C ARG A 271 21.88 -11.48 10.58
N LYS A 272 22.24 -10.58 11.48
CA LYS A 272 22.91 -10.95 12.74
C LYS A 272 21.95 -11.64 13.70
N ALA A 273 20.70 -11.17 13.78
CA ALA A 273 19.66 -11.75 14.62
C ALA A 273 19.26 -13.16 14.14
N VAL A 274 19.05 -13.33 12.84
CA VAL A 274 18.69 -14.61 12.22
C VAL A 274 19.59 -14.85 11.01
N PRO A 275 20.65 -15.68 11.14
CA PRO A 275 21.71 -15.76 10.12
C PRO A 275 21.35 -16.59 8.89
N THR A 276 20.19 -17.24 8.88
CA THR A 276 19.73 -18.17 7.85
C THR A 276 19.06 -17.47 6.66
N GLU A 277 19.56 -16.30 6.26
CA GLU A 277 19.09 -15.59 5.07
C GLU A 277 19.10 -16.50 3.83
N THR A 278 18.09 -16.37 2.97
CA THR A 278 18.07 -17.10 1.70
C THR A 278 19.28 -16.75 0.83
N GLN A 279 19.90 -17.75 0.23
CA GLN A 279 21.08 -17.58 -0.62
C GLN A 279 20.69 -17.24 -2.07
N VAL A 280 21.45 -16.35 -2.71
CA VAL A 280 21.18 -15.92 -4.10
C VAL A 280 21.76 -16.89 -5.12
N MET A 281 23.06 -17.19 -4.98
CA MET A 281 23.82 -18.03 -5.90
C MET A 281 24.61 -19.04 -5.07
N VAL A 282 24.54 -20.32 -5.43
CA VAL A 282 25.10 -21.41 -4.63
C VAL A 282 25.75 -22.47 -5.52
N LYS A 283 26.77 -23.13 -4.98
CA LYS A 283 27.29 -24.44 -5.40
C LYS A 283 26.99 -25.48 -4.33
N ARG A 284 27.37 -26.74 -4.59
CA ARG A 284 27.16 -27.88 -3.66
C ARG A 284 27.72 -27.61 -2.26
N GLU A 285 28.90 -27.00 -2.18
CA GLU A 285 29.52 -26.63 -0.91
C GLU A 285 28.74 -25.56 -0.14
N ASP A 286 28.05 -24.65 -0.83
CA ASP A 286 27.19 -23.62 -0.21
C ASP A 286 25.87 -24.23 0.25
N GLU A 287 25.28 -25.14 -0.52
CA GLU A 287 24.06 -25.86 -0.13
C GLU A 287 24.30 -26.68 1.15
N GLN A 288 25.43 -27.37 1.23
CA GLN A 288 25.84 -28.06 2.45
C GLN A 288 26.05 -27.08 3.62
N ALA A 289 26.75 -25.96 3.37
CA ALA A 289 26.97 -24.93 4.39
C ALA A 289 25.64 -24.36 4.91
N PHE A 290 24.66 -24.16 4.03
CA PHE A 290 23.36 -23.65 4.38
C PHE A 290 22.56 -24.66 5.21
N ALA A 291 22.63 -25.95 4.87
CA ALA A 291 22.03 -27.01 5.69
C ALA A 291 22.63 -27.07 7.10
N GLU A 292 23.97 -26.97 7.21
CA GLU A 292 24.67 -26.90 8.50
C GLU A 292 24.30 -25.64 9.29
N LEU A 293 24.19 -24.48 8.61
CA LEU A 293 23.79 -23.21 9.21
C LEU A 293 22.37 -23.27 9.77
N ASN A 294 21.44 -23.89 9.04
CA ASN A 294 20.06 -24.12 9.50
C ASN A 294 20.02 -25.04 10.72
N ALA A 295 20.77 -26.15 10.70
CA ALA A 295 20.85 -27.07 11.82
C ALA A 295 21.48 -26.44 13.07
N ALA A 296 22.42 -25.50 12.89
CA ALA A 296 23.04 -24.77 13.98
C ALA A 296 22.15 -23.66 14.58
N ASN A 297 21.12 -23.22 13.84
CA ASN A 297 20.22 -22.13 14.23
C ASN A 297 18.74 -22.53 14.10
N PRO A 298 18.28 -23.62 14.75
CA PRO A 298 16.86 -23.95 14.77
C PRO A 298 16.11 -22.89 15.57
N ILE A 299 14.91 -22.52 15.12
CA ILE A 299 14.22 -21.33 15.64
C ILE A 299 12.69 -21.46 15.60
N PHE A 300 12.03 -21.12 16.71
CA PHE A 300 10.58 -20.91 16.74
C PHE A 300 10.20 -19.50 16.29
N VAL A 301 8.94 -19.29 15.89
CA VAL A 301 8.49 -17.97 15.42
C VAL A 301 8.51 -16.92 16.52
N GLU A 302 8.35 -17.33 17.78
CA GLU A 302 8.47 -16.49 18.97
C GLU A 302 9.92 -16.05 19.20
N ASP A 303 10.87 -16.98 19.05
CA ASP A 303 12.29 -16.70 19.24
C ASP A 303 12.84 -15.83 18.11
N ALA A 304 12.35 -16.00 16.87
CA ALA A 304 12.64 -15.08 15.78
C ALA A 304 12.25 -13.64 16.13
N ALA A 305 11.02 -13.41 16.61
CA ALA A 305 10.60 -12.07 17.02
C ALA A 305 11.48 -11.48 18.13
N ARG A 306 11.85 -12.29 19.13
CA ARG A 306 12.72 -11.87 20.24
C ARG A 306 14.14 -11.55 19.79
N LEU A 307 14.73 -12.36 18.90
CA LEU A 307 16.08 -12.14 18.39
C LEU A 307 16.16 -10.87 17.54
N PHE A 308 15.15 -10.62 16.71
CA PHE A 308 15.07 -9.35 15.99
C PHE A 308 14.93 -8.17 16.97
N ALA A 309 14.02 -8.25 17.94
CA ALA A 309 13.85 -7.21 18.96
C ALA A 309 15.16 -6.89 19.70
N GLN A 310 15.88 -7.92 20.16
CA GLN A 310 17.18 -7.77 20.81
C GLN A 310 18.20 -7.01 19.93
N GLY A 311 18.21 -7.28 18.61
CA GLY A 311 19.09 -6.57 17.68
C GLY A 311 18.71 -5.10 17.49
N LEU A 312 17.40 -4.80 17.50
CA LEU A 312 16.87 -3.45 17.35
C LEU A 312 17.07 -2.60 18.61
N GLU A 313 16.83 -3.17 19.80
CA GLU A 313 17.05 -2.52 21.10
C GLU A 313 18.52 -2.13 21.34
N ALA A 314 19.45 -2.80 20.67
CA ALA A 314 20.88 -2.55 20.82
C ALA A 314 21.40 -1.38 19.97
N ASP A 315 20.57 -0.77 19.11
CA ASP A 315 20.96 0.35 18.24
C ASP A 315 20.23 1.63 18.64
N ASP A 316 20.97 2.60 19.17
CA ASP A 316 20.41 3.86 19.70
C ASP A 316 19.69 4.72 18.63
N ARG A 317 19.90 4.45 17.33
CA ARG A 317 19.21 5.15 16.23
C ARG A 317 17.78 4.65 16.01
N ILE A 318 17.38 3.56 16.67
CA ILE A 318 16.05 2.97 16.59
C ILE A 318 15.26 3.32 17.86
N GLY A 319 14.09 3.95 17.67
CA GLY A 319 13.10 4.18 18.73
C GLY A 319 12.11 3.02 18.82
N ASP A 320 10.81 3.32 18.89
CA ASP A 320 9.76 2.31 18.84
C ASP A 320 9.92 1.38 17.63
N PHE A 321 9.55 0.11 17.78
CA PHE A 321 9.62 -0.85 16.69
C PHE A 321 8.52 -1.92 16.76
N ARG A 322 8.33 -2.60 15.63
CA ARG A 322 7.47 -3.76 15.51
C ARG A 322 8.11 -4.82 14.65
N VAL A 323 8.08 -6.05 15.13
CA VAL A 323 8.47 -7.25 14.39
C VAL A 323 7.22 -8.10 14.19
N VAL A 324 6.86 -8.36 12.94
CA VAL A 324 5.84 -9.35 12.59
C VAL A 324 6.52 -10.49 11.84
N ALA A 325 6.52 -11.69 12.42
CA ALA A 325 7.12 -12.86 11.80
C ALA A 325 6.05 -13.85 11.33
N SER A 326 6.28 -14.46 10.18
CA SER A 326 5.49 -15.57 9.64
C SER A 326 6.43 -16.69 9.20
N HIS A 327 6.27 -17.86 9.82
CA HIS A 327 6.90 -19.10 9.39
C HIS A 327 5.92 -19.85 8.48
N GLN A 328 6.28 -20.01 7.21
CA GLN A 328 5.40 -20.64 6.22
C GLN A 328 5.48 -22.16 6.35
N GLU A 329 4.75 -22.70 7.33
CA GLU A 329 4.89 -24.08 7.78
C GLU A 329 4.77 -25.07 6.61
N SER A 330 5.77 -25.94 6.49
CA SER A 330 5.83 -26.95 5.43
C SER A 330 5.03 -28.22 5.77
N LEU A 331 4.77 -28.47 7.06
CA LEU A 331 4.00 -29.61 7.55
C LEU A 331 2.50 -29.32 7.64
N HIS A 332 2.12 -28.05 7.74
CA HIS A 332 0.75 -27.60 7.97
C HIS A 332 0.20 -26.83 6.76
N SER A 333 -1.12 -26.72 6.67
CA SER A 333 -1.79 -25.92 5.64
C SER A 333 -2.02 -24.47 6.08
N HIS A 334 -1.26 -23.99 7.06
CA HIS A 334 -1.36 -22.67 7.67
C HIS A 334 -0.02 -22.29 8.28
N ASP A 335 0.23 -20.99 8.41
CA ASP A 335 1.51 -20.46 8.90
C ASP A 335 1.49 -20.27 10.42
N ALA A 336 2.67 -20.38 11.05
CA ALA A 336 2.88 -19.94 12.43
C ALA A 336 3.29 -18.46 12.43
N VAL A 337 2.65 -17.63 13.24
CA VAL A 337 2.84 -16.18 13.21
C VAL A 337 3.08 -15.59 14.59
N SER A 338 3.85 -14.51 14.66
CA SER A 338 4.07 -13.74 15.89
C SER A 338 4.11 -12.23 15.60
N ILE A 339 3.73 -11.43 16.60
CA ILE A 339 3.87 -9.97 16.61
C ILE A 339 4.53 -9.58 17.93
N LEU A 340 5.58 -8.78 17.84
CA LEU A 340 6.22 -8.12 18.97
C LEU A 340 6.30 -6.62 18.66
N THR A 341 5.87 -5.80 19.61
CA THR A 341 5.93 -4.33 19.54
C THR A 341 6.65 -3.80 20.76
N ASP A 342 7.53 -2.81 20.54
CA ASP A 342 8.11 -1.99 21.59
C ASP A 342 7.73 -0.52 21.36
N GLY A 343 7.33 0.15 22.44
CA GLY A 343 6.80 1.52 22.40
C GLY A 343 5.36 1.65 21.86
N PRO A 344 4.75 2.84 22.02
CA PRO A 344 3.34 3.08 21.69
C PRO A 344 3.05 3.21 20.18
N THR A 345 4.04 3.52 19.33
CA THR A 345 3.82 3.87 17.91
C THR A 345 3.09 2.78 17.12
N PHE A 346 3.37 1.50 17.41
CA PHE A 346 2.83 0.36 16.67
C PHE A 346 1.77 -0.42 17.46
N GLU A 347 1.39 0.05 18.64
CA GLU A 347 0.38 -0.61 19.47
C GLU A 347 -0.99 -0.57 18.77
N ALA A 348 -1.64 -1.74 18.68
CA ALA A 348 -2.94 -1.86 18.05
C ALA A 348 -3.82 -2.85 18.80
N ALA A 349 -5.02 -2.42 19.19
CA ALA A 349 -6.02 -3.29 19.83
C ALA A 349 -6.65 -4.30 18.85
N SER A 350 -6.58 -4.04 17.55
CA SER A 350 -7.10 -4.90 16.49
C SER A 350 -6.07 -5.07 15.38
N LEU A 351 -6.03 -6.23 14.76
CA LEU A 351 -5.17 -6.53 13.62
C LEU A 351 -5.96 -6.39 12.31
N ASP A 352 -5.31 -5.86 11.27
CA ASP A 352 -5.86 -5.90 9.91
C ASP A 352 -6.01 -7.37 9.47
N PRO A 353 -7.18 -7.79 8.94
CA PRO A 353 -7.41 -9.17 8.53
C PRO A 353 -6.42 -9.71 7.48
N ARG A 354 -5.72 -8.84 6.74
CA ARG A 354 -4.72 -9.19 5.73
C ARG A 354 -3.27 -9.00 6.21
N LEU A 355 -3.04 -8.60 7.46
CA LEU A 355 -1.69 -8.36 7.99
C LEU A 355 -0.73 -9.52 7.66
N PHE A 356 -1.08 -10.74 8.09
CA PHE A 356 -0.28 -11.94 7.85
C PHE A 356 -0.34 -12.42 6.40
N GLY A 357 -1.48 -12.22 5.73
CA GLY A 357 -1.66 -12.57 4.32
C GLY A 357 -0.78 -11.77 3.36
N THR A 358 0.01 -10.80 3.84
CA THR A 358 1.03 -10.07 3.05
C THR A 358 2.47 -10.42 3.42
N LEU A 359 2.69 -11.32 4.38
CA LEU A 359 4.00 -11.81 4.84
C LEU A 359 4.41 -13.07 4.09
N HIS A 360 4.37 -12.99 2.78
CA HIS A 360 4.79 -14.08 1.91
C HIS A 360 5.64 -13.51 0.78
N HIS A 361 6.72 -14.21 0.45
CA HIS A 361 7.59 -13.82 -0.64
C HIS A 361 6.91 -14.15 -1.97
N VAL A 362 6.20 -13.17 -2.55
CA VAL A 362 5.62 -13.26 -3.90
C VAL A 362 6.45 -12.39 -4.82
N ARG A 363 6.92 -12.97 -5.92
CA ARG A 363 7.53 -12.24 -7.04
C ARG A 363 6.48 -11.79 -8.02
#